data_AF-A0A3S0BWF0-F1
#
_entry.id   AF-A0A3S0BWF0-F1
#
_cell.length_a   1.000
_cell.length_b   1.000
_cell.length_c   1.000
_cell.angle_alpha   90.00
_cell.angle_beta   90.00
_cell.angle_gamma   90.00
#
_symmetry.space_group_name_H-M   'P 1'
#
loop_
_entity.id
_entity.type
_entity.pdbx_description
1 polymer ?
#
loop_
_entity_poly.entity_id
_entity_poly.type
_entity_poly.pdbx_seq_one_letter_code
_entity_poly.pdbx_strand_id
1 'polypeptide(L)'
;MKLIKIITLLAFGFYCQGYSAQDTKKSSMPAENTEQLEQIKIVSDSQEAKEIHKRIQKAKREAKKLERAQKKAEKSQKKAENELKKMEKLASEIESIRRSIARDEKKIDRILKKMKKDEKKGKLSPMDMEKLDHKIDKLQERIVRDKQKLEELEINQ
;
A
#
# COMPACT_ATOMS: atom_id res chain seq x y z
N MET A 1 -10.25 31.98 8.64
CA MET A 1 -10.64 32.35 10.03
C MET A 1 -12.16 32.56 10.21
N LYS A 2 -13.02 31.79 9.52
CA LYS A 2 -14.49 31.92 9.62
C LYS A 2 -15.15 30.78 10.43
N LEU A 3 -14.47 29.63 10.57
CA LEU A 3 -14.98 28.47 11.34
C LEU A 3 -14.86 28.63 12.86
N ILE A 4 -13.81 29.29 13.34
CA ILE A 4 -13.54 29.44 14.80
C ILE A 4 -14.60 30.33 15.48
N LYS A 5 -15.20 31.28 14.73
CA LYS A 5 -16.26 32.17 15.23
C LYS A 5 -17.62 31.48 15.42
N ILE A 6 -17.84 30.33 14.76
CA ILE A 6 -19.11 29.58 14.86
C ILE A 6 -19.11 28.67 16.10
N ILE A 7 -17.95 28.10 16.44
CA ILE A 7 -17.80 27.21 17.61
C ILE A 7 -17.88 28.01 18.93
N THR A 8 -17.41 29.25 18.94
CA THR A 8 -17.49 30.13 20.11
C THR A 8 -18.91 30.65 20.39
N LEU A 9 -19.75 30.79 19.38
CA LEU A 9 -21.15 31.24 19.55
C LEU A 9 -22.05 30.13 20.14
N LEU A 10 -21.73 28.86 19.87
CA LEU A 10 -22.47 27.69 20.37
C LEU A 10 -22.17 27.36 21.84
N ALA A 11 -21.00 27.76 22.35
CA ALA A 11 -20.63 27.54 23.75
C ALA A 11 -21.27 28.56 24.72
N PHE A 12 -21.65 29.75 24.25
CA PHE A 12 -22.27 30.78 25.08
C PHE A 12 -23.78 30.55 25.30
N GLY A 13 -24.44 29.81 24.40
CA GLY A 13 -25.88 29.52 24.48
C GLY A 13 -26.28 28.46 25.52
N PHE A 14 -25.32 27.68 26.05
CA PHE A 14 -25.61 26.60 27.01
C PHE A 14 -25.48 27.02 28.48
N TYR A 15 -25.03 28.25 28.77
CA TYR A 15 -24.75 28.72 30.14
C TYR A 15 -25.92 29.47 30.81
N CYS A 16 -27.06 29.63 30.13
CA CYS A 16 -28.18 30.47 30.60
C CYS A 16 -29.45 29.71 31.06
N GLN A 17 -29.42 28.39 31.24
CA GLN A 17 -30.59 27.62 31.71
C GLN A 17 -30.42 26.94 33.09
N GLY A 18 -29.45 27.39 33.89
CA GLY A 18 -29.10 26.75 35.18
C GLY A 18 -29.41 27.53 36.46
N TYR A 19 -30.22 28.59 36.43
CA TYR A 19 -30.60 29.33 37.64
C TYR A 19 -32.08 29.71 37.62
N SER A 20 -32.91 28.90 38.27
CA SER A 20 -34.18 29.33 38.86
C SER A 20 -34.59 28.33 39.94
N ALA A 21 -35.00 28.89 41.09
CA ALA A 21 -35.73 28.27 42.20
C ALA A 21 -34.93 27.49 43.26
N GLN A 22 -34.24 28.24 44.12
CA GLN A 22 -34.38 28.03 45.57
C GLN A 22 -35.77 28.58 45.95
N ASP A 23 -36.63 27.79 46.60
CA ASP A 23 -37.18 28.16 47.90
C ASP A 23 -38.20 27.16 48.50
N THR A 24 -37.91 26.81 49.75
CA THR A 24 -38.85 26.45 50.85
C THR A 24 -39.59 25.11 50.80
N LYS A 25 -39.15 24.14 51.63
CA LYS A 25 -39.75 23.85 52.95
C LYS A 25 -39.10 22.62 53.59
N LYS A 26 -38.48 22.83 54.75
CA LYS A 26 -38.25 21.80 55.76
C LYS A 26 -39.61 21.24 56.20
N SER A 27 -39.78 19.92 56.14
CA SER A 27 -40.73 19.20 56.98
C SER A 27 -40.27 17.76 57.18
N SER A 28 -40.01 17.45 58.45
CA SER A 28 -40.22 16.17 59.15
C SER A 28 -39.97 14.83 58.43
N MET A 29 -39.00 14.07 58.95
CA MET A 29 -38.87 12.62 58.75
C MET A 29 -40.14 11.88 59.24
N PRO A 30 -40.36 10.64 58.77
CA PRO A 30 -40.06 9.55 59.68
C PRO A 30 -39.17 8.45 59.05
N ALA A 31 -38.37 7.85 59.92
CA ALA A 31 -37.45 6.77 59.65
C ALA A 31 -38.21 5.46 59.37
N GLU A 32 -38.20 5.00 58.12
CA GLU A 32 -38.55 3.60 57.78
C GLU A 32 -37.99 3.11 56.42
N ASN A 33 -37.19 3.91 55.70
CA ASN A 33 -36.82 3.62 54.29
C ASN A 33 -35.31 3.57 54.00
N THR A 34 -34.46 3.34 55.00
CA THR A 34 -33.00 3.25 54.78
C THR A 34 -32.65 2.04 53.89
N GLU A 35 -33.30 0.90 54.10
CA GLU A 35 -33.08 -0.32 53.31
C GLU A 35 -33.68 -0.24 51.90
N GLN A 36 -34.82 0.43 51.72
CA GLN A 36 -35.46 0.60 50.40
C GLN A 36 -34.71 1.61 49.53
N LEU A 37 -34.17 2.69 50.13
CA LEU A 37 -33.35 3.66 49.42
C LEU A 37 -31.98 3.09 49.02
N GLU A 38 -31.40 2.23 49.87
CA GLU A 38 -30.20 1.46 49.54
C GLU A 38 -30.46 0.43 48.45
N GLN A 39 -31.56 -0.33 48.49
CA GLN A 39 -31.93 -1.27 47.43
C GLN A 39 -32.18 -0.57 46.09
N ILE A 40 -32.84 0.60 46.08
CA ILE A 40 -33.06 1.38 44.86
C ILE A 40 -31.74 1.90 44.29
N LYS A 41 -30.81 2.38 45.13
CA LYS A 41 -29.45 2.77 44.70
C LYS A 41 -28.65 1.58 44.15
N ILE A 42 -28.68 0.43 44.81
CA ILE A 42 -28.00 -0.78 44.34
C ILE A 42 -28.56 -1.24 42.99
N VAL A 43 -29.88 -1.12 42.77
CA VAL A 43 -30.53 -1.46 41.50
C VAL A 43 -30.23 -0.41 40.40
N SER A 44 -30.21 0.89 40.72
CA SER A 44 -29.84 1.94 39.76
C SER A 44 -28.37 1.84 39.36
N ASP A 45 -27.48 1.64 40.32
CA ASP A 45 -26.04 1.46 40.10
C ASP A 45 -25.77 0.19 39.27
N SER A 46 -26.57 -0.87 39.49
CA SER A 46 -26.54 -2.09 38.66
C SER A 46 -27.01 -1.85 37.22
N GLN A 47 -28.00 -0.98 37.00
CA GLN A 47 -28.50 -0.63 35.66
C GLN A 47 -27.52 0.27 34.91
N GLU A 48 -26.94 1.27 35.58
CA GLU A 48 -25.90 2.15 35.03
C GLU A 48 -24.63 1.37 34.68
N ALA A 49 -24.20 0.45 35.55
CA ALA A 49 -23.08 -0.46 35.26
C ALA A 49 -23.35 -1.33 34.02
N LYS A 50 -24.59 -1.81 33.84
CA LYS A 50 -25.00 -2.58 32.65
C LYS A 50 -25.00 -1.73 31.38
N GLU A 51 -25.44 -0.47 31.45
CA GLU A 51 -25.40 0.46 30.32
C GLU A 51 -23.96 0.84 29.93
N ILE A 52 -23.13 1.17 30.91
CA ILE A 52 -21.71 1.46 30.70
C ILE A 52 -21.02 0.24 30.09
N HIS A 53 -21.29 -0.97 30.59
CA HIS A 53 -20.76 -2.21 30.02
C HIS A 53 -21.22 -2.42 28.56
N LYS A 54 -22.50 -2.15 28.24
CA LYS A 54 -23.00 -2.22 26.85
C LYS A 54 -22.32 -1.19 25.95
N ARG A 55 -22.11 0.05 26.42
CA ARG A 55 -21.40 1.10 25.66
C ARG A 55 -19.93 0.73 25.42
N ILE A 56 -19.23 0.24 26.44
CA ILE A 56 -17.85 -0.27 26.32
C ILE A 56 -17.79 -1.45 25.35
N GLN A 57 -18.76 -2.37 25.41
CA GLN A 57 -18.78 -3.53 24.51
C GLN A 57 -19.07 -3.12 23.05
N LYS A 58 -19.95 -2.15 22.81
CA LYS A 58 -20.18 -1.57 21.48
C LYS A 58 -18.93 -0.88 20.94
N ALA A 59 -18.30 -0.02 21.75
CA ALA A 59 -17.05 0.66 21.39
C ALA A 59 -15.92 -0.33 21.08
N LYS A 60 -15.76 -1.41 21.87
CA LYS A 60 -14.80 -2.49 21.59
C LYS A 60 -15.11 -3.23 20.28
N ARG A 61 -16.39 -3.48 19.98
CA ARG A 61 -16.80 -4.13 18.73
C ARG A 61 -16.53 -3.24 17.52
N GLU A 62 -16.79 -1.94 17.63
CA GLU A 62 -16.50 -0.96 16.58
C GLU A 62 -15.00 -0.78 16.35
N ALA A 63 -14.22 -0.64 17.42
CA ALA A 63 -12.76 -0.60 17.34
C ALA A 63 -12.21 -1.86 16.66
N LYS A 64 -12.71 -3.05 17.01
CA LYS A 64 -12.31 -4.31 16.37
C LYS A 64 -12.71 -4.39 14.90
N LYS A 65 -13.85 -3.80 14.50
CA LYS A 65 -14.26 -3.71 13.09
C LYS A 65 -13.34 -2.77 12.31
N LEU A 66 -13.02 -1.60 12.88
CA LEU A 66 -12.10 -0.63 12.28
C LEU A 66 -10.68 -1.21 12.12
N GLU A 67 -10.15 -1.87 13.15
CA GLU A 67 -8.85 -2.53 13.10
C GLU A 67 -8.82 -3.62 12.00
N ARG A 68 -9.88 -4.42 11.89
CA ARG A 68 -10.02 -5.43 10.82
C ARG A 68 -10.09 -4.78 9.45
N ALA A 69 -10.79 -3.66 9.30
CA ALA A 69 -10.88 -2.93 8.03
C ALA A 69 -9.52 -2.34 7.63
N GLN A 70 -8.79 -1.72 8.57
CA GLN A 70 -7.44 -1.21 8.35
C GLN A 70 -6.47 -2.34 7.95
N LYS A 71 -6.47 -3.46 8.67
CA LYS A 71 -5.64 -4.63 8.31
C LYS A 71 -5.96 -5.19 6.93
N LYS A 72 -7.23 -5.16 6.49
CA LYS A 72 -7.61 -5.58 5.13
C LYS A 72 -7.12 -4.58 4.08
N ALA A 73 -7.27 -3.29 4.33
CA ALA A 73 -6.82 -2.23 3.44
C ALA A 73 -5.29 -2.29 3.25
N GLU A 74 -4.53 -2.41 4.34
CA GLU A 74 -3.07 -2.54 4.31
C GLU A 74 -2.62 -3.79 3.53
N LYS A 75 -3.27 -4.94 3.77
CA LYS A 75 -3.00 -6.16 3.00
C LYS A 75 -3.28 -5.99 1.51
N SER A 76 -4.34 -5.27 1.15
CA SER A 76 -4.68 -4.99 -0.24
C SER A 76 -3.66 -4.08 -0.90
N GLN A 77 -3.25 -3.00 -0.22
CA GLN A 77 -2.22 -2.09 -0.69
C GLN A 77 -0.89 -2.82 -0.90
N LYS A 78 -0.49 -3.65 0.07
CA LYS A 78 0.75 -4.44 -0.03
C LYS A 78 0.73 -5.43 -1.19
N LYS A 79 -0.42 -6.04 -1.49
CA LYS A 79 -0.57 -6.92 -2.66
C LYS A 79 -0.41 -6.14 -3.97
N ALA A 80 -1.09 -5.01 -4.09
CA ALA A 80 -0.99 -4.15 -5.27
C ALA A 80 0.44 -3.64 -5.48
N GLU A 81 1.12 -3.21 -4.41
CA GLU A 81 2.52 -2.77 -4.48
C GLU A 81 3.46 -3.90 -4.91
N ASN A 82 3.25 -5.11 -4.39
CA ASN A 82 4.03 -6.28 -4.79
C ASN A 82 3.80 -6.68 -6.25
N GLU A 83 2.56 -6.56 -6.75
CA GLU A 83 2.23 -6.81 -8.15
C GLU A 83 2.89 -5.77 -9.06
N LEU A 84 2.82 -4.48 -8.72
CA LEU A 84 3.51 -3.42 -9.44
C LEU A 84 5.04 -3.65 -9.48
N LYS A 85 5.64 -4.02 -8.35
CA LYS A 85 7.08 -4.35 -8.29
C LYS A 85 7.45 -5.56 -9.15
N LYS A 86 6.58 -6.56 -9.27
CA LYS A 86 6.80 -7.70 -10.17
C LYS A 86 6.77 -7.25 -11.63
N MET A 87 5.77 -6.44 -12.00
CA MET A 87 5.65 -5.91 -13.36
C MET A 87 6.83 -5.02 -13.74
N GLU A 88 7.30 -4.17 -12.83
CA GLU A 88 8.47 -3.32 -13.05
C GLU A 88 9.75 -4.14 -13.25
N LYS A 89 9.93 -5.21 -12.45
CA LYS A 89 11.06 -6.14 -12.62
C LYS A 89 11.03 -6.84 -13.97
N LEU A 90 9.87 -7.36 -14.38
CA LEU A 90 9.71 -8.00 -15.69
C LEU A 90 10.01 -7.02 -16.83
N ALA A 91 9.47 -5.80 -16.75
CA ALA A 91 9.73 -4.76 -17.76
C ALA A 91 11.22 -4.39 -17.84
N SER A 92 11.89 -4.27 -16.69
CA SER A 92 13.33 -3.99 -16.62
C SER A 92 14.18 -5.13 -17.19
N GLU A 93 13.79 -6.38 -16.94
CA GLU A 93 14.47 -7.56 -17.48
C GLU A 93 14.33 -7.64 -19.01
N ILE A 94 13.11 -7.44 -19.52
CA ILE A 94 12.81 -7.33 -20.96
C ILE A 94 13.68 -6.22 -21.60
N GLU A 95 13.74 -5.05 -20.98
CA GLU A 95 14.55 -3.94 -21.51
C GLU A 95 16.05 -4.27 -21.53
N SER A 96 16.56 -4.90 -20.46
CA SER A 96 17.95 -5.33 -20.36
C SER A 96 18.33 -6.31 -21.48
N ILE A 97 17.47 -7.29 -21.77
CA ILE A 97 17.68 -8.27 -22.84
C ILE A 97 17.61 -7.59 -24.22
N ARG A 98 16.63 -6.72 -24.47
CA ARG A 98 16.55 -5.93 -25.72
C ARG A 98 17.82 -5.11 -25.94
N ARG A 99 18.35 -4.48 -24.89
CA ARG A 99 19.63 -3.74 -24.94
C ARG A 99 20.83 -4.67 -25.18
N SER A 100 20.82 -5.90 -24.66
CA SER A 100 21.84 -6.92 -24.94
C SER A 100 21.89 -7.26 -26.44
N ILE A 101 20.74 -7.61 -27.00
CA ILE A 101 20.57 -7.92 -28.43
C ILE A 101 21.09 -6.77 -29.29
N ALA A 102 20.62 -5.54 -29.04
CA ALA A 102 21.02 -4.37 -29.82
C ALA A 102 22.53 -4.08 -29.74
N ARG A 103 23.19 -4.37 -28.61
CA ARG A 103 24.64 -4.22 -28.46
C ARG A 103 25.41 -5.24 -29.30
N ASP A 104 24.93 -6.48 -29.35
CA ASP A 104 25.59 -7.53 -30.10
C ASP A 104 25.34 -7.40 -31.60
N GLU A 105 24.15 -6.99 -32.04
CA GLU A 105 23.87 -6.60 -33.43
C GLU A 105 24.81 -5.48 -33.89
N LYS A 106 25.00 -4.44 -33.07
CA LYS A 106 25.99 -3.37 -33.33
C LYS A 106 27.44 -3.86 -33.37
N LYS A 107 27.79 -4.95 -32.68
CA LYS A 107 29.14 -5.54 -32.78
C LYS A 107 29.29 -6.30 -34.09
N ILE A 108 28.29 -7.09 -34.48
CA ILE A 108 28.26 -7.80 -35.76
C ILE A 108 28.42 -6.81 -36.92
N ASP A 109 27.63 -5.73 -36.92
CA ASP A 109 27.71 -4.67 -37.94
C ASP A 109 29.10 -4.06 -38.06
N ARG A 110 29.77 -3.80 -36.92
CA ARG A 110 31.12 -3.24 -36.90
C ARG A 110 32.15 -4.24 -37.44
N ILE A 111 32.00 -5.52 -37.12
CA ILE A 111 32.87 -6.58 -37.64
C ILE A 111 32.67 -6.71 -39.15
N LEU A 112 31.43 -6.84 -39.62
CA LEU A 112 31.10 -6.94 -41.05
C LEU A 112 31.60 -5.75 -41.86
N LYS A 113 31.47 -4.52 -41.34
CA LYS A 113 31.98 -3.31 -42.00
C LYS A 113 33.51 -3.32 -42.12
N LYS A 114 34.22 -3.75 -41.08
CA LYS A 114 35.69 -3.87 -41.11
C LYS A 114 36.13 -4.98 -42.06
N MET A 115 35.51 -6.15 -41.95
CA MET A 115 35.75 -7.31 -42.81
C MET A 115 35.62 -6.94 -44.28
N LYS A 116 34.48 -6.37 -44.70
CA LYS A 116 34.25 -5.92 -46.08
C LYS A 116 35.27 -4.88 -46.55
N LYS A 117 35.73 -4.00 -45.66
CA LYS A 117 36.73 -2.96 -45.99
C LYS A 117 38.11 -3.56 -46.21
N ASP A 118 38.49 -4.51 -45.37
CA ASP A 118 39.82 -5.11 -45.40
C ASP A 118 39.93 -6.21 -46.47
N GLU A 119 38.84 -6.93 -46.74
CA GLU A 119 38.68 -7.84 -47.89
C GLU A 119 38.86 -7.09 -49.22
N LYS A 120 38.17 -5.94 -49.40
CA LYS A 120 38.34 -5.08 -50.58
C LYS A 120 39.77 -4.56 -50.77
N LYS A 121 40.54 -4.45 -49.67
CA LYS A 121 41.94 -4.02 -49.70
C LYS A 121 42.91 -5.19 -49.89
N GLY A 122 42.43 -6.43 -49.98
CA GLY A 122 43.26 -7.64 -50.03
C GLY A 122 44.08 -7.87 -48.76
N LYS A 123 43.65 -7.32 -47.61
CA LYS A 123 44.38 -7.40 -46.34
C LYS A 123 43.93 -8.56 -45.44
N LEU A 124 42.86 -9.27 -45.80
CA LEU A 124 42.40 -10.43 -45.05
C LEU A 124 43.01 -11.71 -45.59
N SER A 125 43.67 -12.45 -44.71
CA SER A 125 44.02 -13.85 -44.93
C SER A 125 42.77 -14.73 -44.76
N PRO A 126 42.69 -15.91 -45.42
CA PRO A 126 41.63 -16.89 -45.18
C PRO A 126 41.44 -17.24 -43.70
N MET A 127 42.54 -17.39 -42.96
CA MET A 127 42.51 -17.69 -41.53
C MET A 127 41.91 -16.55 -40.69
N ASP A 128 42.09 -15.30 -41.13
CA ASP A 128 41.54 -14.14 -40.42
C ASP A 128 40.05 -13.97 -40.71
N MET A 129 39.58 -14.30 -41.92
CA MET A 129 38.15 -14.39 -42.24
C MET A 129 37.47 -15.39 -41.32
N GLU A 130 38.00 -16.61 -41.23
CA GLU A 130 37.42 -17.66 -40.38
C GLU A 130 37.34 -17.25 -38.90
N LYS A 131 38.35 -16.57 -38.36
CA LYS A 131 38.31 -16.03 -36.99
C LYS A 131 37.24 -14.95 -36.80
N LEU A 132 36.98 -14.13 -37.81
CA LEU A 132 35.95 -13.10 -37.75
C LEU A 132 34.56 -13.73 -37.87
N ASP A 133 34.37 -14.69 -38.77
CA ASP A 133 33.14 -15.45 -38.92
C ASP A 133 32.79 -16.18 -37.63
N HIS A 134 33.76 -16.87 -37.02
CA HIS A 134 33.55 -17.54 -35.73
C HIS A 134 33.16 -16.56 -34.59
N LYS A 135 33.63 -15.31 -34.64
CA LYS A 135 33.19 -14.26 -33.69
C LYS A 135 31.76 -13.81 -33.98
N ILE A 136 31.38 -13.70 -35.25
CA ILE A 136 30.02 -13.37 -35.66
C ILE A 136 29.07 -14.48 -35.21
N ASP A 137 29.41 -15.75 -35.44
CA ASP A 137 28.60 -16.91 -35.04
C ASP A 137 28.33 -16.91 -33.53
N LYS A 138 29.37 -16.70 -32.71
CA LYS A 138 29.20 -16.59 -31.24
C LYS A 138 28.29 -15.44 -30.81
N LEU A 139 28.28 -14.33 -31.54
CA LEU A 139 27.39 -13.22 -31.27
C LEU A 139 25.96 -13.54 -31.73
N GLN A 140 25.80 -14.18 -32.88
CA GLN A 140 24.50 -14.63 -33.39
C GLN A 140 23.85 -15.67 -32.45
N GLU A 141 24.60 -16.67 -32.00
CA GLU A 141 24.13 -17.64 -31.00
C GLU A 141 23.65 -16.95 -29.72
N ARG A 142 24.37 -15.92 -29.26
CA ARG A 142 23.96 -15.16 -28.08
C ARG A 142 22.67 -14.39 -28.33
N ILE A 143 22.55 -13.74 -29.49
CA ILE A 143 21.32 -13.05 -29.89
C ILE A 143 20.15 -14.02 -29.97
N VAL A 144 20.33 -15.22 -30.51
CA VAL A 144 19.28 -16.25 -30.57
C VAL A 144 18.82 -16.63 -29.16
N ARG A 145 19.76 -16.93 -28.25
CA ARG A 145 19.43 -17.23 -26.84
C ARG A 145 18.72 -16.08 -26.15
N ASP A 146 19.17 -14.85 -26.37
CA ASP A 146 18.56 -13.66 -25.78
C ASP A 146 17.15 -13.41 -26.36
N LYS A 147 16.93 -13.66 -27.66
CA LYS A 147 15.60 -13.59 -28.29
C LYS A 147 14.63 -14.65 -27.77
N GLN A 148 15.10 -15.88 -27.56
CA GLN A 148 14.30 -16.94 -26.93
C GLN A 148 13.86 -16.54 -25.52
N LYS A 149 14.80 -16.05 -24.70
CA LYS A 149 14.46 -15.55 -23.36
C LYS A 149 13.49 -14.38 -23.38
N LEU A 150 13.65 -13.48 -24.36
CA LEU A 150 12.74 -12.35 -24.54
C LEU A 150 11.32 -12.83 -24.85
N GLU A 151 11.17 -13.78 -25.77
CA GLU A 151 9.89 -14.38 -26.12
C GLU A 151 9.24 -15.09 -24.92
N GLU A 152 10.01 -15.87 -24.15
CA GLU A 152 9.54 -16.50 -22.91
C GLU A 152 9.05 -15.48 -21.87
N LEU A 153 9.73 -14.34 -21.73
CA LEU A 153 9.33 -13.28 -20.79
C LEU A 153 8.12 -12.50 -21.27
N GLU A 154 7.99 -12.26 -22.58
CA GLU A 154 6.84 -11.58 -23.18
C GLU A 154 5.57 -12.44 -23.13
N ILE A 155 5.68 -13.78 -23.23
CA ILE A 155 4.56 -14.71 -23.04
C ILE A 155 4.07 -14.75 -21.59
N ASN A 156 4.98 -14.61 -20.63
CA ASN A 156 4.69 -14.66 -19.19
C ASN A 156 4.26 -13.31 -18.59
N GLN A 157 4.11 -12.27 -19.43
CA GLN A 157 3.74 -10.91 -19.04
C GLN A 157 2.22 -10.72 -18.96
#